data_AF-A0A6L9MJV8-F1
#
_entry.id   AF-A0A6L9MJV8-F1
#
_cell.length_a   1.000
_cell.length_b   1.000
_cell.length_c   1.000
_cell.angle_alpha   90.00
_cell.angle_beta   90.00
_cell.angle_gamma   90.00
#
_symmetry.space_group_name_H-M   'P 1'
#
loop_
_entity.id
_entity.type
_entity.pdbx_description
1 polymer ?
#
loop_
_entity_poly.entity_id
_entity_poly.type
_entity_poly.pdbx_seq_one_letter_code
_entity_poly.pdbx_strand_id
1 'polypeptide(L)'
;MRFTLLVILALAIAIGLGGWSARWALDQSAEIGTVAVGPWVANPTAGAPDADPYSKARLAKVGNLTLGLGEGVQFTAERDAAGRPLRRECQYRIAGQVPAARVWTIAPYSADGRLIQPGSGRVAWLTSNNLMRAEDNSFQIAIGPLARAGNWLATSGTGPLVLALSLYDTPVSAASGVANVVLPELSREKCLDG
;
A
#
# COMPACT_ATOMS: atom_id res chain seq x y z
N MET A 1 -27.80 40.55 11.56
CA MET A 1 -26.39 40.16 11.84
C MET A 1 -26.26 39.00 12.83
N ARG A 2 -26.97 38.98 13.98
CA ARG A 2 -26.85 37.88 14.95
C ARG A 2 -27.40 36.53 14.44
N PHE A 3 -28.56 36.53 13.78
CA PHE A 3 -29.13 35.33 13.16
C PHE A 3 -28.23 34.75 12.06
N THR A 4 -27.74 35.61 11.16
CA THR A 4 -26.82 35.21 10.08
C THR A 4 -25.51 34.63 10.62
N LEU A 5 -24.95 35.19 11.70
CA LEU A 5 -23.76 34.65 12.36
C LEU A 5 -24.01 33.27 12.98
N LEU A 6 -25.17 33.06 13.63
CA LEU A 6 -25.54 31.77 14.20
C LEU A 6 -25.75 30.70 13.14
N VAL A 7 -26.35 31.06 11.99
CA VAL A 7 -26.53 30.14 10.85
C VAL A 7 -25.17 29.75 10.27
N ILE A 8 -24.27 30.70 10.05
CA ILE A 8 -22.92 30.42 9.54
C ILE A 8 -22.16 29.52 10.53
N LEU A 9 -22.25 29.80 11.83
CA LEU A 9 -21.62 28.99 12.86
C LEU A 9 -22.18 27.56 12.89
N ALA A 10 -23.50 27.41 12.81
CA ALA A 10 -24.14 26.10 12.77
C ALA A 10 -23.72 25.29 11.53
N LEU A 11 -23.67 25.93 10.36
CA LEU A 11 -23.18 25.30 9.13
C LEU A 11 -21.71 24.91 9.24
N ALA A 12 -20.85 25.78 9.79
CA ALA A 12 -19.44 25.49 9.99
C ALA A 12 -19.22 24.28 10.93
N ILE A 13 -19.99 24.20 12.02
CA ILE A 13 -19.93 23.06 12.94
C ILE A 13 -20.43 21.78 12.26
N ALA A 14 -21.57 21.84 11.56
CA ALA A 14 -22.15 20.69 10.89
C ALA A 14 -21.21 20.13 9.81
N ILE A 15 -20.65 21.00 8.96
CA ILE A 15 -19.70 20.61 7.91
C ILE A 15 -18.38 20.13 8.52
N GLY A 16 -17.87 20.82 9.54
CA GLY A 16 -16.61 20.48 10.20
C GLY A 16 -16.68 19.12 10.89
N LEU A 17 -17.68 18.89 11.74
CA LEU A 17 -17.86 17.62 12.44
C LEU A 17 -18.25 16.49 11.50
N GLY A 18 -19.13 16.75 10.52
CA GLY A 18 -19.54 15.76 9.51
C GLY A 18 -18.38 15.34 8.61
N GLY A 19 -17.57 16.29 8.16
CA GLY A 19 -16.36 16.00 7.37
C GLY A 19 -15.32 15.24 8.18
N TRP A 20 -15.13 15.62 9.46
CA TRP A 20 -14.20 14.94 10.35
C TRP A 20 -14.60 13.49 10.60
N SER A 21 -15.88 13.23 10.91
CA SER A 21 -16.38 11.88 11.18
C SER A 21 -16.30 10.99 9.94
N ALA A 22 -16.66 11.51 8.76
CA ALA A 22 -16.53 10.78 7.50
C ALA A 22 -15.08 10.41 7.20
N ARG A 23 -14.14 11.34 7.40
CA ARG A 23 -12.70 11.07 7.20
C ARG A 23 -12.20 9.99 8.15
N TRP A 24 -12.60 10.06 9.42
CA TRP A 24 -12.23 9.10 10.45
C TRP A 24 -12.79 7.70 10.15
N ALA A 25 -14.04 7.61 9.70
CA ALA A 25 -14.64 6.35 9.29
C ALA A 25 -13.84 5.68 8.16
N LEU A 26 -13.43 6.44 7.14
CA LEU A 26 -12.62 5.92 6.03
C LEU A 26 -11.22 5.46 6.46
N ASP A 27 -10.63 6.12 7.46
CA ASP A 27 -9.29 5.77 7.94
C ASP A 27 -9.31 4.51 8.83
N GLN A 28 -10.44 4.20 9.48
CA GLN A 28 -10.58 3.02 10.35
C GLN A 28 -11.33 1.85 9.72
N SER A 29 -12.14 2.07 8.69
CA SER A 29 -12.90 1.01 8.04
C SER A 29 -11.97 0.16 7.17
N ALA A 30 -11.86 -1.12 7.52
CA ALA A 30 -11.40 -2.12 6.57
C ALA A 30 -12.40 -2.18 5.40
N GLU A 31 -11.89 -2.18 4.17
CA GLU A 31 -12.75 -2.34 3.00
C GLU A 31 -13.40 -3.73 3.04
N ILE A 32 -14.65 -3.80 2.60
CA ILE A 32 -15.37 -5.08 2.55
C ILE A 32 -14.71 -5.95 1.47
N GLY A 33 -14.46 -7.22 1.77
CA GLY A 33 -13.79 -8.14 0.83
C GLY A 33 -12.27 -8.09 0.88
N THR A 34 -11.69 -7.45 1.90
CA THR A 34 -10.26 -7.49 2.16
C THR A 34 -9.77 -8.91 2.48
N VAL A 35 -8.73 -9.36 1.78
CA VAL A 35 -8.05 -10.64 1.99
C VAL A 35 -6.64 -10.38 2.51
N ALA A 36 -6.25 -11.09 3.55
CA ALA A 36 -4.90 -11.02 4.14
C ALA A 36 -4.13 -12.32 3.88
N VAL A 37 -2.87 -12.18 3.46
CA VAL A 37 -1.93 -13.27 3.20
C VAL A 37 -0.59 -12.89 3.84
N GLY A 38 -0.38 -13.36 5.07
CA GLY A 38 0.75 -12.94 5.90
C GLY A 38 0.70 -11.43 6.17
N PRO A 39 1.79 -10.68 5.91
CA PRO A 39 1.82 -9.22 6.11
C PRO A 39 1.10 -8.42 5.02
N TRP A 40 0.67 -9.08 3.94
CA TRP A 40 0.07 -8.45 2.77
C TRP A 40 -1.45 -8.49 2.83
N VAL A 41 -2.06 -7.40 2.40
CA VAL A 41 -3.50 -7.18 2.42
C VAL A 41 -3.93 -6.69 1.05
N ALA A 42 -5.01 -7.22 0.48
CA ALA A 42 -5.57 -6.76 -0.79
C ALA A 42 -7.08 -6.74 -0.76
N ASN A 43 -7.68 -5.81 -1.50
CA ASN A 43 -9.10 -5.86 -1.84
C ASN A 43 -9.23 -6.10 -3.36
N PRO A 44 -9.48 -7.34 -3.80
CA PRO A 44 -9.57 -7.66 -5.23
C PRO A 44 -10.80 -7.02 -5.90
N THR A 45 -11.82 -6.66 -5.13
CA THR A 45 -13.07 -6.08 -5.64
C THR A 45 -13.10 -4.55 -5.62
N ALA A 46 -12.06 -3.88 -5.11
CA ALA A 46 -12.03 -2.42 -4.99
C ALA A 46 -12.12 -1.69 -6.36
N GLY A 47 -11.66 -2.32 -7.44
CA GLY A 47 -11.75 -1.79 -8.81
C GLY A 47 -12.96 -2.29 -9.61
N ALA A 48 -13.87 -3.05 -8.99
CA ALA A 48 -15.07 -3.53 -9.66
C ALA A 48 -16.11 -2.42 -9.88
N PRO A 49 -16.97 -2.50 -10.91
CA PRO A 49 -18.06 -1.53 -11.10
C PRO A 49 -18.99 -1.43 -9.87
N ASP A 50 -19.21 -2.56 -9.21
CA ASP A 50 -20.01 -2.74 -8.00
C ASP A 50 -19.19 -2.65 -6.70
N ALA A 51 -17.97 -2.11 -6.74
CA ALA A 51 -17.14 -1.89 -5.56
C ALA A 51 -17.93 -1.21 -4.43
N ASP A 52 -17.63 -1.62 -3.20
CA ASP A 52 -18.36 -1.17 -2.02
C ASP A 52 -18.18 0.35 -1.80
N PRO A 53 -19.12 1.00 -1.08
CA PRO A 53 -19.08 2.45 -0.88
C PRO A 53 -17.80 2.97 -0.22
N TYR A 54 -17.15 2.18 0.66
CA TYR A 54 -15.91 2.60 1.33
C TYR A 54 -14.72 2.54 0.39
N SER A 55 -14.63 1.51 -0.46
CA SER A 55 -13.63 1.43 -1.53
C SER A 55 -13.73 2.61 -2.50
N LYS A 56 -14.96 2.95 -2.94
CA LYS A 56 -15.22 4.10 -3.81
C LYS A 56 -14.84 5.43 -3.15
N ALA A 57 -15.17 5.59 -1.87
CA ALA A 57 -14.80 6.77 -1.11
C ALA A 57 -13.28 6.89 -0.88
N ARG A 58 -12.58 5.77 -0.64
CA ARG A 58 -11.11 5.76 -0.54
C ARG A 58 -10.46 6.12 -1.87
N LEU A 59 -10.95 5.57 -2.98
CA LEU A 59 -10.48 5.93 -4.32
C LEU A 59 -10.64 7.44 -4.57
N ALA A 60 -11.78 8.03 -4.20
CA ALA A 60 -12.00 9.47 -4.31
C ALA A 60 -11.07 10.32 -3.41
N LYS A 61 -10.71 9.81 -2.21
CA LYS A 61 -9.81 10.49 -1.26
C LYS A 61 -8.34 10.42 -1.68
N VAL A 62 -7.86 9.23 -2.07
CA VAL A 62 -6.46 8.97 -2.37
C VAL A 62 -6.12 9.37 -3.81
N GLY A 63 -7.06 9.17 -4.74
CA GLY A 63 -6.90 9.52 -6.15
C GLY A 63 -5.92 8.62 -6.93
N ASN A 64 -5.49 7.50 -6.35
CA ASN A 64 -4.69 6.50 -7.07
C ASN A 64 -5.63 5.56 -7.83
N LEU A 65 -5.36 5.34 -9.11
CA LEU A 65 -6.15 4.42 -9.94
C LEU A 65 -6.12 3.01 -9.35
N THR A 66 -7.28 2.49 -8.96
CA THR A 66 -7.44 1.09 -8.56
C THR A 66 -7.50 0.21 -9.79
N LEU A 67 -6.80 -0.92 -9.76
CA LEU A 67 -6.84 -1.92 -10.83
C LEU A 67 -8.22 -2.57 -10.90
N GLY A 68 -8.80 -2.62 -12.09
CA GLY A 68 -10.07 -3.28 -12.35
C GLY A 68 -9.98 -4.80 -12.26
N LEU A 69 -11.14 -5.45 -12.22
CA LEU A 69 -11.25 -6.90 -12.30
C LEU A 69 -10.59 -7.42 -13.58
N GLY A 70 -9.63 -8.33 -13.45
CA GLY A 70 -8.87 -8.90 -14.56
C GLY A 70 -7.69 -8.05 -15.06
N GLU A 71 -7.57 -6.79 -14.64
CA GLU A 71 -6.38 -5.97 -14.95
C GLU A 71 -5.22 -6.30 -14.01
N GLY A 72 -5.53 -6.59 -12.74
CA GLY A 72 -4.53 -6.94 -11.74
C GLY A 72 -5.04 -6.88 -10.31
N VAL A 73 -4.12 -6.98 -9.36
CA VAL A 73 -4.39 -6.84 -7.93
C VAL A 73 -3.22 -6.13 -7.26
N GLN A 74 -3.53 -5.25 -6.30
CA GLN A 74 -2.53 -4.58 -5.49
C GLN A 74 -2.61 -5.08 -4.05
N PHE A 75 -1.49 -5.59 -3.56
CA PHE A 75 -1.29 -5.92 -2.15
C PHE A 75 -0.59 -4.78 -1.46
N THR A 76 -1.05 -4.40 -0.28
CA THR A 76 -0.40 -3.45 0.60
C THR A 76 0.09 -4.15 1.87
N ALA A 77 1.24 -3.71 2.38
CA ALA A 77 1.74 -4.13 3.68
C ALA A 77 2.04 -2.88 4.51
N GLU A 78 1.42 -2.80 5.69
CA GLU A 78 1.67 -1.76 6.71
C GLU A 78 2.40 -2.32 7.93
N ARG A 79 2.55 -3.64 8.00
CA ARG A 79 3.21 -4.36 9.09
C ARG A 79 4.17 -5.40 8.52
N ASP A 80 5.21 -5.73 9.28
CA ASP A 80 6.09 -6.85 8.96
C ASP A 80 5.45 -8.20 9.36
N ALA A 81 6.12 -9.31 9.04
CA ALA A 81 5.67 -10.67 9.38
C ALA A 81 5.51 -10.91 10.91
N ALA A 82 6.14 -10.09 11.75
CA ALA A 82 5.99 -10.12 13.21
C ALA A 82 4.87 -9.19 13.72
N GLY A 83 4.07 -8.60 12.82
CA GLY A 83 2.97 -7.68 13.14
C GLY A 83 3.39 -6.27 13.53
N ARG A 84 4.68 -5.93 13.40
CA ARG A 84 5.21 -4.61 13.79
C ARG A 84 4.96 -3.59 12.69
N PRO A 85 4.50 -2.37 13.01
CA PRO A 85 4.20 -1.36 12.00
C PRO A 85 5.47 -0.97 11.22
N LEU A 86 5.31 -0.83 9.91
CA LEU A 86 6.37 -0.38 9.03
C LEU A 86 6.61 1.12 9.19
N ARG A 87 7.88 1.46 9.13
CA ARG A 87 8.47 2.74 9.50
C ARG A 87 9.58 3.09 8.54
N ARG A 88 9.57 4.32 7.99
CA ARG A 88 10.45 4.78 6.89
C ARG A 88 11.94 4.78 7.24
N GLU A 89 12.25 4.95 8.52
CA GLU A 89 13.61 4.99 9.06
C GLU A 89 14.17 3.61 9.46
N CYS A 90 13.42 2.54 9.20
CA CYS A 90 13.88 1.18 9.41
C CYS A 90 14.29 0.49 8.10
N GLN A 91 15.00 -0.62 8.26
CA GLN A 91 15.41 -1.51 7.20
C GLN A 91 14.57 -2.78 7.21
N TYR A 92 14.16 -3.19 6.01
CA TYR A 92 13.38 -4.39 5.78
C TYR A 92 13.99 -5.20 4.66
N ARG A 93 13.63 -6.48 4.66
CA ARG A 93 13.93 -7.43 3.61
C ARG A 93 12.64 -8.04 3.11
N ILE A 94 12.45 -7.97 1.81
CA ILE A 94 11.45 -8.78 1.11
C ILE A 94 12.18 -9.93 0.45
N ALA A 95 11.75 -11.17 0.69
CA ALA A 95 12.38 -12.35 0.10
C ALA A 95 11.34 -13.39 -0.33
N GLY A 96 11.65 -14.09 -1.41
CA GLY A 96 10.83 -15.21 -1.91
C GLY A 96 10.44 -15.03 -3.36
N GLN A 97 9.22 -15.45 -3.68
CA GLN A 97 8.65 -15.40 -5.02
C GLN A 97 7.35 -14.60 -5.01
N VAL A 98 7.00 -14.06 -6.17
CA VAL A 98 5.69 -13.45 -6.44
C VAL A 98 4.95 -14.43 -7.35
N PRO A 99 3.64 -14.63 -7.14
CA PRO A 99 2.83 -15.50 -8.01
C PRO A 99 2.86 -15.03 -9.47
N ALA A 100 2.43 -15.91 -10.37
CA ALA A 100 2.43 -15.63 -11.79
C ALA A 100 1.67 -14.34 -12.10
N ALA A 101 2.36 -13.41 -12.76
CA ALA A 101 1.84 -12.15 -13.26
C ALA A 101 2.70 -11.75 -14.47
N ARG A 102 2.12 -11.00 -15.42
CA ARG A 102 2.90 -10.54 -16.58
C ARG A 102 4.03 -9.60 -16.18
N VAL A 103 3.72 -8.67 -15.27
CA VAL A 103 4.66 -7.74 -14.64
C VAL A 103 4.18 -7.51 -13.20
N TRP A 104 5.11 -7.26 -12.29
CA TRP A 104 4.78 -6.72 -10.98
C TRP A 104 5.70 -5.56 -10.61
N THR A 105 5.20 -4.66 -9.76
CA THR A 105 5.95 -3.53 -9.24
C THR A 105 5.87 -3.48 -7.72
N ILE A 106 6.88 -2.90 -7.09
CA ILE A 106 6.84 -2.59 -5.67
C ILE A 106 7.30 -1.17 -5.41
N ALA A 107 6.54 -0.45 -4.59
CA ALA A 107 6.77 0.96 -4.31
C ALA A 107 6.41 1.33 -2.86
N PRO A 108 7.11 2.29 -2.25
CA PRO A 108 6.85 2.78 -0.90
C PRO A 108 5.90 3.99 -0.93
N TYR A 109 4.89 3.97 -0.09
CA TYR A 109 3.88 5.02 0.06
C TYR A 109 3.80 5.50 1.51
N SER A 110 3.35 6.74 1.71
CA SER A 110 2.92 7.23 3.02
C SER A 110 1.54 6.65 3.39
N ALA A 111 1.14 6.79 4.67
CA ALA A 111 -0.19 6.42 5.13
C ALA A 111 -1.33 7.14 4.36
N ASP A 112 -1.05 8.34 3.81
CA ASP A 112 -2.01 9.09 2.99
C ASP A 112 -2.05 8.62 1.51
N GLY A 113 -1.34 7.54 1.16
CA GLY A 113 -1.32 6.99 -0.20
C GLY A 113 -0.45 7.76 -1.19
N ARG A 114 0.48 8.59 -0.71
CA ARG A 114 1.42 9.34 -1.57
C ARG A 114 2.73 8.57 -1.74
N LEU A 115 3.23 8.48 -2.97
CA LEU A 115 4.50 7.83 -3.27
C LEU A 115 5.64 8.54 -2.51
N ILE A 116 6.46 7.77 -1.78
CA ILE A 116 7.62 8.27 -1.07
C ILE A 116 8.76 8.46 -2.07
N GLN A 117 9.20 9.71 -2.23
CA GLN A 117 10.30 10.04 -3.12
C GLN A 117 11.65 9.88 -2.40
N PRO A 118 12.55 9.01 -2.87
CA PRO A 118 13.81 8.70 -2.18
C PRO A 118 14.89 9.79 -2.28
N GLY A 119 14.63 10.86 -3.04
CA GLY A 119 15.58 11.92 -3.38
C GLY A 119 16.19 11.75 -4.77
N SER A 120 17.02 12.71 -5.19
CA SER A 120 17.61 12.75 -6.52
C SER A 120 18.47 11.51 -6.82
N GLY A 121 18.28 10.92 -8.01
CA GLY A 121 19.11 9.82 -8.51
C GLY A 121 18.80 8.44 -7.93
N ARG A 122 17.70 8.29 -7.16
CA ARG A 122 17.27 7.02 -6.57
C ARG A 122 15.92 6.60 -7.15
N VAL A 123 15.75 5.30 -7.38
CA VAL A 123 14.49 4.74 -7.92
C VAL A 123 13.41 4.71 -6.85
N ALA A 124 12.24 5.25 -7.15
CA ALA A 124 11.10 5.27 -6.23
C ALA A 124 10.25 3.99 -6.28
N TRP A 125 10.50 3.10 -7.23
CA TRP A 125 9.84 1.80 -7.34
C TRP A 125 10.77 0.80 -8.03
N LEU A 126 10.50 -0.49 -7.84
CA LEU A 126 11.13 -1.57 -8.58
C LEU A 126 10.11 -2.27 -9.47
N THR A 127 10.58 -2.83 -10.58
CA THR A 127 9.78 -3.61 -11.53
C THR A 127 10.38 -5.00 -11.70
N SER A 128 9.53 -6.01 -11.90
CA SER A 128 9.91 -7.42 -12.04
C SER A 128 10.98 -7.68 -13.08
N ASN A 129 11.05 -6.85 -14.13
CA ASN A 129 11.93 -7.01 -15.29
C ASN A 129 13.36 -6.50 -15.04
N ASN A 130 13.54 -5.60 -14.07
CA ASN A 130 14.84 -5.00 -13.75
C ASN A 130 15.37 -5.51 -12.41
N LEU A 131 14.91 -6.68 -11.99
CA LEU A 131 15.21 -7.26 -10.69
C LEU A 131 16.31 -8.33 -10.82
N MET A 132 17.31 -8.26 -9.96
CA MET A 132 18.30 -9.33 -9.81
C MET A 132 17.66 -10.52 -9.08
N ARG A 133 17.76 -11.71 -9.66
CA ARG A 133 17.14 -12.95 -9.17
C ARG A 133 18.19 -14.03 -8.96
N ALA A 134 17.86 -14.97 -8.07
CA ALA A 134 18.59 -16.23 -7.95
C ALA A 134 18.18 -17.21 -9.07
N GLU A 135 18.93 -18.30 -9.22
CA GLU A 135 18.69 -19.33 -10.23
C GLU A 135 17.32 -20.01 -10.10
N ASP A 136 16.79 -20.08 -8.88
CA ASP A 136 15.46 -20.60 -8.56
C ASP A 136 14.33 -19.57 -8.78
N ASN A 137 14.62 -18.46 -9.46
CA ASN A 137 13.73 -17.32 -9.73
C ASN A 137 13.26 -16.56 -8.47
N SER A 138 13.78 -16.91 -7.29
CA SER A 138 13.56 -16.13 -6.07
C SER A 138 14.31 -14.80 -6.15
N PHE A 139 13.89 -13.86 -5.30
CA PHE A 139 14.55 -12.58 -5.20
C PHE A 139 14.66 -12.13 -3.75
N GLN A 140 15.54 -11.17 -3.53
CA GLN A 140 15.63 -10.41 -2.28
C GLN A 140 15.65 -8.93 -2.61
N ILE A 141 14.84 -8.14 -1.90
CA ILE A 141 14.81 -6.68 -1.97
C ILE A 141 15.10 -6.12 -0.59
N ALA A 142 16.13 -5.31 -0.52
CA ALA A 142 16.40 -4.46 0.62
C ALA A 142 15.56 -3.19 0.55
N ILE A 143 14.90 -2.82 1.64
CA ILE A 143 14.13 -1.58 1.74
C ILE A 143 14.69 -0.77 2.89
N GLY A 144 14.97 0.51 2.68
CA GLY A 144 15.39 1.38 3.76
C GLY A 144 16.17 2.61 3.30
N PRO A 145 16.56 3.48 4.24
CA PRO A 145 17.25 4.74 3.94
C PRO A 145 18.73 4.56 3.62
N LEU A 146 19.33 3.43 4.01
CA LEU A 146 20.74 3.11 3.77
C LEU A 146 20.88 2.26 2.50
N ALA A 147 21.83 2.64 1.64
CA ALA A 147 22.11 1.94 0.39
C ALA A 147 22.53 0.50 0.63
N ARG A 148 22.04 -0.42 -0.21
CA ARG A 148 22.43 -1.83 -0.23
C ARG A 148 22.71 -2.30 -1.66
N ALA A 149 23.60 -3.26 -1.78
CA ALA A 149 23.91 -3.90 -3.05
C ALA A 149 22.72 -4.75 -3.55
N GLY A 150 22.61 -4.88 -4.86
CA GLY A 150 21.53 -5.64 -5.52
C GLY A 150 20.23 -4.84 -5.58
N ASN A 151 19.09 -5.52 -5.35
CA ASN A 151 17.79 -4.86 -5.40
C ASN A 151 17.61 -4.02 -4.13
N TRP A 152 17.66 -2.70 -4.29
CA TRP A 152 17.45 -1.77 -3.19
C TRP A 152 16.34 -0.77 -3.54
N LEU A 153 15.34 -0.71 -2.66
CA LEU A 153 14.27 0.27 -2.69
C LEU A 153 14.53 1.31 -1.60
N ALA A 154 14.95 2.50 -2.02
CA ALA A 154 15.30 3.57 -1.11
C ALA A 154 14.06 4.18 -0.45
N THR A 155 14.13 4.44 0.86
CA THR A 155 13.14 5.23 1.59
C THR A 155 13.76 6.51 2.14
N SER A 156 12.94 7.52 2.40
CA SER A 156 13.38 8.82 2.93
C SER A 156 12.42 9.35 3.99
N GLY A 157 12.96 10.14 4.92
CA GLY A 157 12.21 10.73 6.04
C GLY A 157 11.81 9.72 7.13
N THR A 158 10.87 10.13 7.99
CA THR A 158 10.47 9.41 9.20
C THR A 158 8.97 9.18 9.30
N GLY A 159 8.51 8.15 9.98
CA GLY A 159 7.09 7.87 10.19
C GLY A 159 6.54 6.70 9.35
N PRO A 160 5.22 6.60 9.14
CA PRO A 160 4.59 5.40 8.56
C PRO A 160 5.06 5.09 7.14
N LEU A 161 5.25 3.81 6.87
CA LEU A 161 5.57 3.26 5.56
C LEU A 161 4.49 2.26 5.15
N VAL A 162 3.99 2.38 3.93
CA VAL A 162 3.12 1.39 3.30
C VAL A 162 3.85 0.87 2.08
N LEU A 163 4.00 -0.45 1.95
CA LEU A 163 4.57 -1.07 0.75
C LEU A 163 3.43 -1.54 -0.14
N ALA A 164 3.40 -1.10 -1.38
CA ALA A 164 2.42 -1.54 -2.37
C ALA A 164 3.11 -2.45 -3.40
N LEU A 165 2.65 -3.70 -3.48
CA LEU A 165 3.03 -4.70 -4.46
C LEU A 165 1.87 -4.86 -5.46
N SER A 166 2.06 -4.39 -6.68
CA SER A 166 1.03 -4.43 -7.73
C SER A 166 1.36 -5.50 -8.75
N LEU A 167 0.41 -6.41 -9.00
CA LEU A 167 0.53 -7.50 -9.97
C LEU A 167 -0.41 -7.21 -11.13
N TYR A 168 0.14 -7.14 -12.33
CA TYR A 168 -0.60 -6.83 -13.54
C TYR A 168 -0.81 -8.10 -14.36
N ASP A 169 -2.02 -8.26 -14.91
CA ASP A 169 -2.41 -9.40 -15.74
C ASP A 169 -2.05 -10.72 -15.05
N THR A 170 -2.74 -10.98 -13.93
CA THR A 170 -2.49 -12.11 -13.03
C THR A 170 -3.78 -12.89 -12.74
N PRO A 171 -3.73 -14.23 -12.71
CA PRO A 171 -4.88 -15.05 -12.28
C PRO A 171 -5.26 -14.82 -10.81
N VAL A 172 -4.36 -14.24 -10.00
CA VAL A 172 -4.62 -13.89 -8.60
C VAL A 172 -5.69 -12.80 -8.49
N SER A 173 -5.91 -12.00 -9.54
CA SER A 173 -6.94 -10.95 -9.55
C SER A 173 -8.38 -11.50 -9.54
N ALA A 174 -8.58 -12.79 -9.84
CA ALA A 174 -9.87 -13.43 -9.64
C ALA A 174 -10.15 -13.60 -8.14
N ALA A 175 -11.38 -13.31 -7.70
CA ALA A 175 -11.76 -13.32 -6.28
C ALA A 175 -11.41 -14.64 -5.54
N SER A 176 -11.36 -15.78 -6.24
CA SER A 176 -10.98 -17.09 -5.69
C SER A 176 -9.46 -17.34 -5.59
N GLY A 177 -8.64 -16.56 -6.31
CA GLY A 177 -7.19 -16.77 -6.43
C GLY A 177 -6.36 -16.14 -5.30
N VAL A 178 -6.89 -15.12 -4.62
CA VAL A 178 -6.13 -14.34 -3.61
C VAL A 178 -5.85 -15.15 -2.34
N ALA A 179 -6.75 -16.06 -1.93
CA ALA A 179 -6.65 -16.72 -0.62
C ALA A 179 -5.54 -17.79 -0.51
N ASN A 180 -5.12 -18.39 -1.64
CA ASN A 180 -4.14 -19.48 -1.67
C ASN A 180 -2.80 -19.09 -2.32
N VAL A 181 -2.54 -17.78 -2.39
CA VAL A 181 -1.38 -17.26 -3.10
C VAL A 181 -0.16 -17.21 -2.18
N VAL A 182 1.01 -17.57 -2.70
CA VAL A 182 2.27 -17.46 -1.98
C VAL A 182 2.87 -16.09 -2.28
N LEU A 183 2.95 -15.22 -1.26
CA LEU A 183 3.56 -13.89 -1.37
C LEU A 183 4.94 -13.87 -0.72
N PRO A 184 5.81 -12.92 -1.12
CA PRO A 184 7.14 -12.84 -0.54
C PRO A 184 7.06 -12.42 0.94
N GLU A 185 7.96 -12.96 1.75
CA GLU A 185 8.04 -12.63 3.17
C GLU A 185 8.58 -11.21 3.34
N LEU A 186 8.00 -10.45 4.28
CA LEU A 186 8.47 -9.12 4.67
C LEU A 186 8.96 -9.15 6.12
N SER A 187 10.27 -8.98 6.32
CA SER A 187 10.89 -9.00 7.65
C SER A 187 11.62 -7.69 7.94
N ARG A 188 11.53 -7.21 9.18
CA ARG A 188 12.31 -6.06 9.67
C ARG A 188 13.67 -6.51 10.16
N GLU A 189 14.72 -5.84 9.69
CA GLU A 189 16.10 -6.15 10.06
C GLU A 189 16.60 -5.26 11.20
N LYS A 190 16.59 -3.94 11.01
CA LYS A 190 17.03 -2.95 12.01
C LYS A 190 16.32 -1.61 11.83
N CYS A 191 16.36 -0.75 12.84
CA CYS A 191 15.88 0.63 12.74
C CYS A 191 17.03 1.60 13.02
N LEU A 192 17.02 2.80 12.42
CA LEU A 192 18.05 3.80 12.71
C LEU A 192 17.96 4.33 14.15
N ASP A 193 16.77 4.27 14.75
CA ASP A 193 16.48 4.76 16.11
C ASP A 193 16.68 3.66 17.19
N GLY A 194 17.35 2.54 16.89
CA GLY A 194 17.48 1.39 17.80
C GLY A 194 18.71 0.53 17.55
#